data_AF-A0A2S2R7E4-F1
#
_entry.id   AF-A0A2S2R7E4-F1
#
_cell.length_a   1.000
_cell.length_b   1.000
_cell.length_c   1.000
_cell.angle_alpha   90.00
_cell.angle_beta   90.00
_cell.angle_gamma   90.00
#
_symmetry.space_group_name_H-M   'P 1'
#
loop_
_entity.id
_entity.type
_entity.pdbx_description
1 polymer ?
#
loop_
_entity_poly.entity_id
_entity_poly.type
_entity_poly.pdbx_seq_one_letter_code
_entity_poly.pdbx_strand_id
1 'polypeptide(L)'
;MMDEEIQETVESILGKGVVVVDCEKKSSVKEEEVLLVNGCPVSLDGDDGAAIKRAMLRGDVPDCDLLNQILLRAGILRAPVHLETNLSVKSTVVTREEVTVARAGRVVDERSRETKEDNYYTSATSEVWEPVTVVNEPAAAAASATPAPAAATAG
;
A
#
# COMPACT_ATOMS: atom_id res chain seq x y z
N MET A 1 -18.31 -48.16 -23.36
CA MET A 1 -18.54 -47.77 -21.96
C MET A 1 -18.92 -46.30 -21.83
N MET A 2 -18.26 -45.35 -22.53
CA MET A 2 -18.71 -43.92 -22.54
C MET A 2 -20.02 -43.69 -23.31
N ASP A 3 -20.30 -44.44 -24.37
CA ASP A 3 -21.49 -44.22 -25.20
C ASP A 3 -22.80 -44.64 -24.52
N GLU A 4 -22.76 -45.62 -23.60
CA GLU A 4 -23.95 -46.07 -22.85
C GLU A 4 -24.41 -45.01 -21.84
N GLU A 5 -23.48 -44.33 -21.18
CA GLU A 5 -23.77 -43.24 -20.23
C GLU A 5 -24.37 -42.01 -20.94
N ILE A 6 -23.88 -41.71 -22.15
CA ILE A 6 -24.42 -40.63 -22.99
C ILE A 6 -25.84 -40.97 -23.45
N GLN A 7 -26.04 -42.20 -23.94
CA GLN A 7 -27.35 -42.70 -24.37
C GLN A 7 -28.38 -42.65 -23.23
N GLU A 8 -28.02 -43.10 -22.03
CA GLU A 8 -28.90 -43.08 -20.85
C GLU A 8 -29.27 -41.65 -20.43
N THR A 9 -28.30 -40.73 -20.45
CA THR A 9 -28.53 -39.32 -20.13
C THR A 9 -29.47 -38.66 -21.15
N VAL A 10 -29.27 -38.93 -22.44
CA VAL A 10 -30.12 -38.40 -23.51
C VAL A 10 -31.55 -38.95 -23.41
N GLU A 11 -31.71 -40.24 -23.14
CA GLU A 11 -33.02 -40.87 -22.94
C GLU A 11 -33.75 -40.36 -21.69
N SER A 12 -33.01 -39.93 -20.66
CA SER A 12 -33.60 -39.32 -19.46
C SER A 12 -34.16 -37.90 -19.69
N ILE A 13 -33.55 -37.15 -20.62
CA ILE A 13 -33.94 -35.75 -20.91
C ILE A 13 -34.99 -35.69 -22.03
N LEU A 14 -34.88 -36.55 -23.05
CA LEU A 14 -35.68 -36.50 -24.27
C LEU A 14 -36.67 -37.67 -24.42
N GLY A 15 -36.57 -38.70 -23.57
CA GLY A 15 -37.41 -39.90 -23.61
C GLY A 15 -36.74 -41.11 -24.26
N LYS A 16 -37.24 -42.32 -23.95
CA LYS A 16 -36.68 -43.59 -24.43
C LYS A 16 -36.81 -43.74 -25.95
N GLY A 17 -35.77 -44.28 -26.59
CA GLY A 17 -35.76 -44.58 -28.04
C GLY A 17 -35.24 -43.46 -28.94
N VAL A 18 -34.65 -42.41 -28.35
CA VAL A 18 -33.97 -41.34 -29.11
C VAL A 18 -32.59 -41.84 -29.55
N VAL A 19 -32.29 -41.64 -30.83
CA VAL A 19 -31.00 -42.06 -31.44
C VAL A 19 -30.09 -40.85 -31.53
N VAL A 20 -28.91 -40.93 -30.89
CA VAL A 20 -27.87 -39.91 -30.96
C VAL A 20 -27.25 -39.97 -32.36
N VAL A 21 -27.51 -38.97 -33.20
CA VAL A 21 -27.04 -38.92 -34.60
C VAL A 21 -25.68 -38.23 -34.72
N ASP A 22 -25.44 -37.20 -33.91
CA ASP A 22 -24.16 -36.49 -33.84
C ASP A 22 -23.96 -35.92 -32.43
N CYS A 23 -22.76 -36.10 -31.89
CA CYS A 23 -22.38 -35.67 -30.55
C CYS A 23 -21.02 -34.97 -30.63
N GLU A 24 -21.04 -33.66 -30.85
CA GLU A 24 -19.81 -32.88 -30.96
C GLU A 24 -19.28 -32.53 -29.56
N LYS A 25 -18.26 -33.26 -29.10
CA LYS A 25 -17.57 -32.95 -27.85
C LYS A 25 -16.55 -31.84 -28.08
N LYS A 26 -16.93 -30.60 -27.82
CA LYS A 26 -15.99 -29.46 -27.83
C LYS A 26 -15.18 -29.43 -26.53
N SER A 27 -13.92 -29.82 -26.64
CA SER A 27 -12.89 -29.59 -25.62
C SER A 27 -12.18 -28.28 -25.95
N SER A 28 -12.20 -27.31 -25.04
CA SER A 28 -11.41 -26.08 -25.14
C SER A 28 -10.38 -26.05 -24.01
N VAL A 29 -9.10 -25.93 -24.37
CA VAL A 29 -8.02 -25.67 -23.41
C VAL A 29 -7.82 -24.16 -23.35
N LYS A 30 -7.95 -23.57 -22.15
CA LYS A 30 -7.65 -22.15 -21.90
C LYS A 30 -6.39 -22.08 -21.07
N GLU A 31 -5.32 -21.55 -21.64
CA GLU A 31 -4.09 -21.25 -20.92
C GLU A 31 -4.25 -19.90 -20.23
N GLU A 32 -4.17 -19.88 -18.91
CA GLU A 32 -4.18 -18.65 -18.12
C GLU A 32 -2.80 -18.46 -17.48
N GLU A 33 -2.17 -17.33 -17.79
CA GLU A 33 -0.93 -16.93 -17.16
C GLU A 33 -1.24 -15.99 -15.98
N VAL A 34 -0.72 -16.34 -14.80
CA VAL A 34 -0.94 -15.59 -13.56
C VAL A 34 0.37 -15.10 -12.97
N LEU A 35 0.38 -13.84 -12.51
CA LEU A 35 1.49 -13.27 -11.75
C LEU A 35 1.29 -13.59 -10.26
N LEU A 36 2.27 -14.22 -9.62
CA LEU A 36 2.22 -14.48 -8.18
C LEU A 36 2.85 -13.31 -7.42
N VAL A 37 2.04 -12.57 -6.67
CA VAL A 37 2.49 -11.48 -5.80
C VAL A 37 2.27 -11.89 -4.36
N ASN A 38 3.35 -12.09 -3.61
CA ASN A 38 3.31 -12.58 -2.22
C ASN A 38 2.51 -13.90 -2.05
N GLY A 39 2.52 -14.76 -3.06
CA GLY A 39 1.76 -16.01 -3.08
C GLY A 39 0.29 -15.86 -3.51
N CYS A 40 -0.20 -14.64 -3.74
CA CYS A 40 -1.51 -14.38 -4.30
C CYS A 40 -1.45 -14.38 -5.83
N PRO A 41 -2.27 -15.19 -6.53
CA PRO A 41 -2.33 -15.16 -7.98
C PRO A 41 -3.06 -13.90 -8.46
N VAL A 42 -2.47 -13.23 -9.45
CA VAL A 42 -2.96 -11.99 -10.06
C VAL A 42 -3.10 -12.21 -11.56
N SER A 43 -4.32 -12.10 -12.06
CA SER A 43 -4.59 -12.21 -13.50
C SER A 43 -4.08 -10.97 -14.24
N LEU A 44 -3.29 -11.20 -15.30
CA LEU A 44 -2.77 -10.15 -16.17
C LEU A 44 -3.73 -9.88 -17.34
N ASP A 45 -4.93 -9.40 -17.01
CA ASP A 45 -5.96 -9.10 -18.01
C ASP A 45 -5.85 -7.66 -18.54
N GLY A 46 -6.21 -7.49 -19.82
CA GLY A 46 -6.27 -6.20 -20.50
C GLY A 46 -4.90 -5.64 -20.93
N ASP A 47 -4.91 -4.38 -21.34
CA ASP A 47 -3.72 -3.71 -21.90
C ASP A 47 -2.60 -3.56 -20.86
N ASP A 48 -2.95 -3.28 -19.60
CA ASP A 48 -2.00 -3.15 -18.49
C ASP A 48 -1.29 -4.48 -18.22
N GLY A 49 -2.05 -5.58 -18.19
CA GLY A 49 -1.51 -6.93 -18.02
C GLY A 49 -0.57 -7.31 -19.16
N ALA A 50 -0.95 -6.97 -20.41
CA ALA A 50 -0.11 -7.19 -21.57
C ALA A 50 1.18 -6.35 -21.56
N ALA A 51 1.14 -5.13 -21.01
CA ALA A 51 2.31 -4.27 -20.88
C ALA A 51 3.28 -4.81 -19.82
N ILE A 52 2.77 -5.19 -18.64
CA ILE A 52 3.57 -5.83 -17.58
C ILE A 52 4.19 -7.13 -18.07
N LYS A 53 3.40 -7.99 -18.74
CA LYS A 53 3.91 -9.23 -19.35
C LYS A 53 5.08 -8.97 -20.29
N ARG A 54 4.94 -7.99 -21.20
CA ARG A 54 6.00 -7.63 -22.15
C ARG A 54 7.27 -7.14 -21.45
N ALA A 55 7.14 -6.30 -20.41
CA ALA A 55 8.28 -5.83 -19.62
C ALA A 55 9.00 -7.01 -18.95
N MET A 56 8.26 -7.88 -18.27
CA MET A 56 8.83 -9.04 -17.58
C MET A 56 9.50 -10.03 -18.53
N LEU A 57 8.90 -10.31 -19.69
CA LEU A 57 9.50 -11.18 -20.71
C LEU A 57 10.80 -10.60 -21.29
N ARG A 58 10.92 -9.28 -21.35
CA ARG A 58 12.16 -8.61 -21.77
C ARG A 58 13.22 -8.57 -20.67
N GLY A 59 12.83 -8.79 -19.41
CA GLY A 59 13.67 -8.58 -18.24
C GLY A 59 13.70 -7.13 -17.76
N ASP A 60 12.78 -6.29 -18.24
CA ASP A 60 12.61 -4.91 -17.79
C ASP A 60 11.78 -4.87 -16.50
N VAL A 61 11.98 -3.82 -15.70
CA VAL A 61 11.13 -3.56 -14.53
C VAL A 61 9.75 -3.09 -15.02
N PRO A 62 8.63 -3.72 -14.61
CA PRO A 62 7.29 -3.27 -14.96
C PRO A 62 6.99 -1.89 -14.40
N ASP A 63 6.13 -1.14 -15.10
CA ASP A 63 5.69 0.17 -14.64
C ASP A 63 4.94 0.07 -13.29
N CYS A 64 5.35 0.88 -12.32
CA CYS A 64 4.82 0.84 -10.96
C CYS A 64 3.34 1.23 -10.90
N ASP A 65 2.88 2.16 -11.72
CA ASP A 65 1.49 2.61 -11.70
C ASP A 65 0.59 1.53 -12.29
N LEU A 66 1.01 0.88 -13.38
CA LEU A 66 0.32 -0.29 -13.92
C LEU A 66 0.24 -1.43 -12.91
N LEU A 67 1.35 -1.71 -12.21
CA LEU A 67 1.36 -2.74 -11.18
C LEU A 67 0.40 -2.40 -10.03
N ASN A 68 0.41 -1.16 -9.56
CA ASN A 68 -0.50 -0.69 -8.52
C ASN A 68 -1.97 -0.83 -8.93
N GLN A 69 -2.32 -0.49 -10.17
CA GLN A 69 -3.68 -0.64 -10.69
C GLN A 69 -4.13 -2.11 -10.70
N ILE A 70 -3.27 -3.03 -11.16
CA ILE A 70 -3.60 -4.46 -11.15
C ILE A 70 -3.72 -4.98 -9.71
N LEU A 71 -2.84 -4.54 -8.80
CA LEU A 71 -2.90 -4.96 -7.40
C LEU A 71 -4.14 -4.42 -6.67
N LEU A 72 -4.59 -3.19 -6.99
CA LEU A 72 -5.86 -2.64 -6.51
C LEU A 72 -7.04 -3.45 -7.01
N ARG A 73 -7.07 -3.77 -8.32
CA ARG A 73 -8.14 -4.58 -8.93
C ARG A 73 -8.18 -6.01 -8.36
N ALA A 74 -7.02 -6.57 -8.05
CA ALA A 74 -6.90 -7.86 -7.38
C ALA A 74 -7.24 -7.82 -5.87
N GLY A 75 -7.51 -6.64 -5.31
CA GLY A 75 -7.81 -6.45 -3.89
C GLY A 75 -6.61 -6.68 -2.95
N ILE A 76 -5.40 -6.77 -3.52
CA ILE A 76 -4.15 -6.98 -2.78
C ILE A 76 -3.65 -5.64 -2.22
N LEU A 77 -3.61 -4.62 -3.07
CA LEU A 77 -3.37 -3.26 -2.60
C LEU A 77 -4.72 -2.74 -2.08
N ARG A 78 -4.80 -2.48 -0.77
CA ARG A 78 -5.98 -1.84 -0.18
C ARG A 78 -5.81 -0.34 -0.26
N ALA A 79 -6.74 0.31 -0.96
CA ALA A 79 -6.97 1.74 -0.81
C ALA A 79 -8.28 1.96 -0.04
N PRO A 80 -8.34 2.94 0.87
CA PRO A 80 -7.30 3.93 1.16
C PRO A 80 -6.14 3.37 2.00
N VAL A 81 -4.95 3.92 1.82
CA VAL A 81 -3.74 3.53 2.59
C VAL A 81 -3.69 4.34 3.87
N HIS A 82 -3.62 3.67 5.02
CA HIS A 82 -3.43 4.33 6.31
C HIS A 82 -1.93 4.46 6.58
N LEU A 83 -1.46 5.70 6.73
CA LEU A 83 -0.08 6.04 6.99
C LEU A 83 0.05 6.58 8.41
N GLU A 84 0.81 5.85 9.23
CA GLU A 84 1.18 6.29 10.57
C GLU A 84 2.66 6.64 10.59
N THR A 85 2.98 7.90 10.91
CA THR A 85 4.34 8.38 11.08
C THR A 85 4.56 8.73 12.55
N ASN A 86 5.56 8.11 13.17
CA ASN A 86 5.95 8.37 14.55
C ASN A 86 7.40 8.90 14.59
N LEU A 87 7.61 10.06 15.19
CA LEU A 87 8.92 10.68 15.41
C LEU A 87 9.16 10.78 16.92
N SER A 88 10.27 10.22 17.40
CA SER A 88 10.74 10.37 18.78
C SER A 88 12.19 10.83 18.78
N VAL A 89 12.43 12.00 19.36
CA VAL A 89 13.76 12.62 19.48
C VAL A 89 14.07 12.79 20.96
N LYS A 90 15.16 12.18 21.40
CA LYS A 90 15.71 12.34 22.75
C LYS A 90 17.08 12.99 22.64
N SER A 91 17.24 14.15 23.27
CA SER A 91 18.50 14.91 23.29
C SER A 91 18.89 15.22 24.72
N THR A 92 20.15 15.00 25.07
CA THR A 92 20.70 15.32 26.40
C THR A 92 21.90 16.23 26.21
N VAL A 93 21.87 17.41 26.84
CA VAL A 93 22.98 18.37 26.85
C VAL A 93 23.52 18.46 28.27
N VAL A 94 24.82 18.27 28.44
CA VAL A 94 25.51 18.42 29.73
C VAL A 94 26.53 19.54 29.60
N THR A 95 26.36 20.57 30.41
CA THR A 95 27.23 21.74 30.46
C THR A 95 27.94 21.76 31.81
N ARG A 96 29.28 21.72 31.79
CA ARG A 96 30.12 21.78 32.99
C ARG A 96 30.97 23.04 32.96
N GLU A 97 30.82 23.86 33.99
CA GLU A 97 31.55 25.11 34.22
C GLU A 97 32.51 24.88 35.39
N GLU A 98 33.80 25.14 35.20
CA GLU A 98 34.82 25.09 36.24
C GLU A 98 35.53 26.44 36.33
N VAL A 99 35.53 27.04 37.51
CA VAL A 99 36.15 28.34 37.79
C VAL A 99 37.14 28.17 38.91
N THR A 100 38.41 28.50 38.65
CA THR A 100 39.48 28.47 39.63
C THR A 100 40.05 29.87 39.78
N VAL A 101 40.11 30.38 41.01
CA VAL A 101 40.73 31.67 41.34
C VAL A 101 42.04 31.39 42.05
N ALA A 102 43.16 31.94 41.55
CA ALA A 102 44.48 31.78 42.14
C ALA A 102 45.15 33.13 42.45
N ARG A 103 45.85 33.21 43.58
CA ARG A 103 46.64 34.37 44.00
C ARG A 103 48.01 33.89 44.48
N ALA A 104 49.08 34.50 43.95
CA ALA A 104 50.47 34.15 44.28
C ALA A 104 50.80 32.65 44.12
N GLY A 105 50.25 32.01 43.08
CA GLY A 105 50.48 30.59 42.80
C GLY A 105 49.72 29.62 43.69
N ARG A 106 48.87 30.09 44.62
CA ARG A 106 47.93 29.27 45.39
C ARG A 106 46.51 29.49 44.92
N VAL A 107 45.77 28.40 44.74
CA VAL A 107 44.33 28.41 44.55
C VAL A 107 43.67 28.94 45.83
N VAL A 108 42.81 29.94 45.67
CA VAL A 108 42.08 30.60 46.77
C VAL A 108 40.60 30.27 46.73
N ASP A 109 40.07 29.90 45.57
CA ASP A 109 38.67 29.51 45.40
C ASP A 109 38.51 28.60 44.18
N GLU A 110 37.59 27.64 44.28
CA GLU A 110 37.19 26.75 43.21
C GLU A 110 35.68 26.57 43.20
N ARG A 111 35.09 26.69 42.02
CA ARG A 111 33.67 26.46 41.81
C ARG A 111 33.48 25.58 40.59
N SER A 112 32.78 24.47 40.78
CA SER A 112 32.26 23.65 39.68
C SER A 112 30.74 23.77 39.65
N ARG A 113 30.18 23.82 38.45
CA ARG A 113 28.74 23.77 38.22
C ARG A 113 28.47 22.88 37.03
N GLU A 114 27.58 21.90 37.20
CA GLU A 114 27.08 21.07 36.12
C GLU A 114 25.59 21.36 35.92
N THR A 115 25.19 21.50 34.66
CA THR A 115 23.79 21.62 34.25
C THR A 115 23.51 20.55 33.22
N LYS A 116 22.43 19.79 33.44
CA LYS A 116 21.97 18.72 32.54
C LYS A 116 20.59 19.06 32.03
N GLU A 117 20.43 19.07 30.71
CA GLU A 117 19.18 19.34 30.02
C GLU A 117 18.77 18.10 29.22
N ASP A 118 17.67 17.47 29.61
CA ASP A 118 17.09 16.33 28.91
C ASP A 118 15.86 16.80 28.13
N ASN A 119 15.98 16.84 26.80
CA ASN A 119 14.93 17.21 25.85
C ASN A 119 14.30 15.95 25.24
N TYR A 120 12.98 15.87 25.29
CA TYR A 120 12.22 14.78 24.68
C TYR A 120 11.12 15.37 23.79
N TYR A 121 11.14 15.02 22.51
CA TYR A 121 10.14 15.44 21.54
C TYR A 121 9.52 14.21 20.90
N THR A 122 8.20 14.12 20.95
CA THR A 122 7.43 13.09 20.26
C THR A 122 6.37 13.71 19.39
N SER A 123 6.28 13.24 18.15
CA SER A 123 5.21 13.57 17.23
C SER A 123 4.64 12.29 16.62
N ALA A 124 3.33 12.25 16.48
CA ALA A 124 2.62 11.19 15.78
C ALA A 124 1.69 11.85 14.77
N THR A 125 1.68 11.34 13.55
CA THR A 125 0.83 11.82 12.46
C THR A 125 0.19 10.62 11.81
N SER A 126 -1.13 10.67 11.65
CA SER A 126 -1.90 9.65 10.95
C SER A 126 -2.61 10.29 9.78
N GLU A 127 -2.45 9.71 8.60
CA GLU A 127 -3.06 10.17 7.36
C GLU A 127 -3.71 9.00 6.63
N VAL A 128 -4.78 9.30 5.89
CA VAL A 128 -5.48 8.33 5.05
C VAL A 128 -5.34 8.81 3.60
N TRP A 129 -4.62 8.04 2.80
CA TRP A 129 -4.36 8.35 1.40
C TRP A 129 -5.41 7.68 0.54
N GLU A 130 -6.31 8.50 -0.02
CA GLU A 130 -7.31 8.05 -0.97
C GLU A 130 -6.69 7.81 -2.36
N PRO A 131 -7.26 6.90 -3.17
CA PRO A 131 -6.87 6.77 -4.57
C PRO A 131 -6.98 8.12 -5.27
N VAL A 132 -5.97 8.50 -6.05
CA VAL A 132 -6.10 9.61 -6.98
C VAL A 132 -7.15 9.20 -8.01
N THR A 133 -8.36 9.76 -7.90
CA THR A 133 -9.31 9.69 -9.00
C THR A 133 -8.66 10.42 -10.17
N VAL A 134 -8.44 9.72 -11.28
CA VAL A 134 -7.97 10.35 -12.50
C VAL A 134 -9.09 11.30 -12.94
N VAL A 135 -8.98 12.58 -12.56
CA VAL A 135 -9.89 13.64 -12.98
C VAL A 135 -9.64 13.85 -14.46
N ASN A 136 -10.34 13.07 -15.28
CA ASN A 136 -10.45 13.36 -16.70
C ASN A 136 -11.72 14.18 -16.91
N GLU A 137 -11.72 15.43 -16.43
CA GLU A 137 -12.60 16.52 -16.89
C GLU A 137 -12.19 17.89 -16.30
N PRO A 138 -12.36 19.00 -17.04
CA PRO A 138 -11.74 20.28 -16.69
C PRO A 138 -12.55 21.03 -15.63
N ALA A 139 -11.82 21.52 -14.62
CA ALA A 139 -12.14 22.63 -13.70
C ALA A 139 -13.62 23.04 -13.54
N ALA A 140 -14.20 22.70 -12.39
CA ALA A 140 -15.26 23.49 -11.78
C ALA A 140 -14.88 23.84 -10.34
N ALA A 141 -14.56 25.11 -10.12
CA ALA A 141 -14.29 25.70 -8.82
C ALA A 141 -15.53 25.69 -7.91
N ALA A 142 -15.43 25.07 -6.73
CA ALA A 142 -16.21 25.35 -5.51
C ALA A 142 -15.75 24.32 -4.45
N ALA A 143 -15.43 24.62 -3.19
CA ALA A 143 -15.48 25.86 -2.44
C ALA A 143 -14.43 25.73 -1.32
N SER A 144 -13.63 26.77 -1.16
CA SER A 144 -12.90 27.07 0.06
C SER A 144 -13.88 27.29 1.21
N ALA A 145 -13.81 26.51 2.27
CA ALA A 145 -14.37 26.86 3.57
C ALA A 145 -13.51 26.27 4.69
N THR A 146 -12.43 26.99 5.02
CA THR A 146 -11.72 26.83 6.29
C THR A 146 -12.57 27.43 7.40
N PRO A 147 -12.95 26.70 8.48
CA PRO A 147 -13.34 27.34 9.72
C PRO A 147 -12.09 27.64 10.56
N ALA A 148 -11.92 28.91 10.94
CA ALA A 148 -10.84 29.41 11.80
C ALA A 148 -10.92 28.82 13.23
N PRO A 149 -9.79 28.68 13.95
CA PRO A 149 -9.82 28.25 15.35
C PRO A 149 -10.30 29.39 16.25
N ALA A 150 -11.29 29.10 17.10
CA ALA A 150 -11.77 30.00 18.13
C ALA A 150 -10.70 30.19 19.22
N ALA A 151 -10.21 31.41 19.34
CA ALA A 151 -9.48 31.87 20.52
C ALA A 151 -10.45 31.91 21.72
N ALA A 152 -10.11 31.18 22.79
CA ALA A 152 -10.73 31.35 24.10
C ALA A 152 -9.67 31.86 25.08
N THR A 153 -9.95 33.06 25.55
CA THR A 153 -9.22 33.91 26.48
C THR A 153 -9.16 33.37 27.90
N ALA A 154 -8.13 33.82 28.62
CA ALA A 154 -7.86 33.61 30.04
C ALA A 154 -9.03 33.94 30.99
N GLY A 155 -9.02 33.23 32.12
CA GLY A 155 -9.64 33.56 33.39
C GLY A 155 -8.75 33.04 34.52
#